data_AF-A0A0V0VZJ4-F1
#
_entry.id   AF-A0A0V0VZJ4-F1
#
_cell.length_a   1.000
_cell.length_b   1.000
_cell.length_c   1.000
_cell.angle_alpha   90.00
_cell.angle_beta   90.00
_cell.angle_gamma   90.00
#
_symmetry.space_group_name_H-M   'P 1'
#
loop_
_entity.id
_entity.type
_entity.pdbx_description
1 polymer ?
#
loop_
_entity_poly.entity_id
_entity_poly.type
_entity_poly.pdbx_seq_one_letter_code
_entity_poly.pdbx_strand_id
1 'polypeptide(L)'
;MGLRDLNAKKWEKSLIARTQSNSSIVDTLVHMKCTKQAIAAFNFSLLTVIVTFLILSLGLDYWVYTIEPRTVNITDDFGDYMEFLQIYHLGYWRICRESFMDADENMTKVQLEYLSHDTSSKYSCLFVMGVANADVLISFGVTSGAIANRMLLMLALHFIALLLTFVGFGFTINGYLKSNKQSIFAAVIHIAAGICISVCIMQFVCVVEDEMSARVKPTAEGEPSKYKSYYGISFFLIATCFVLLQISTLAELKIFLLPYSSTNDTLVIVPGLKRRLMTSIRQPAPLFYIPQDVDSTGAI
;
A
#
# COMPACT_ATOMS: atom_id res chain seq x y z
N MET A 1 17.31 37.16 47.65
CA MET A 1 16.63 37.18 46.33
C MET A 1 17.00 35.97 45.45
N GLY A 2 17.13 34.74 45.99
CA GLY A 2 17.82 33.66 45.24
C GLY A 2 17.18 32.26 45.20
N LEU A 3 16.05 32.00 45.86
CA LEU A 3 15.48 30.62 45.94
C LEU A 3 14.15 30.43 45.21
N ARG A 4 13.42 31.50 44.87
CA ARG A 4 12.17 31.40 44.10
C ARG A 4 12.41 31.27 42.59
N ASP A 5 13.45 31.90 42.06
CA ASP A 5 13.77 31.87 40.63
C ASP A 5 14.32 30.52 40.14
N LEU A 6 15.02 29.78 41.02
CA LEU A 6 15.55 28.45 40.68
C LEU A 6 14.44 27.40 40.53
N ASN A 7 13.37 27.51 41.33
CA ASN A 7 12.22 26.61 41.23
C ASN A 7 11.34 26.94 40.02
N ALA A 8 11.16 28.23 39.68
CA ALA A 8 10.40 28.63 38.49
C ALA A 8 11.03 28.06 37.19
N LYS A 9 12.36 28.18 37.03
CA LYS A 9 13.07 27.64 35.86
C LYS A 9 13.05 26.10 35.78
N LYS A 10 13.02 25.40 36.92
CA LYS A 10 12.95 23.92 36.95
C LYS A 10 11.56 23.41 36.57
N TRP A 11 10.51 24.12 36.99
CA TRP A 11 9.13 23.84 36.59
C TRP A 11 8.87 24.15 35.12
N GLU A 12 9.43 25.24 34.59
CA GLU A 12 9.30 25.62 33.18
C GLU A 12 9.95 24.59 32.25
N LYS A 13 11.14 24.07 32.61
CA LYS A 13 11.80 22.98 31.86
C LYS A 13 11.03 21.65 31.93
N SER A 14 10.39 21.33 33.07
CA SER A 14 9.61 20.10 33.18
C SER A 14 8.29 20.17 32.43
N LEU A 15 7.66 21.36 32.38
CA LEU A 15 6.47 21.63 31.57
C LEU A 15 6.76 21.54 30.07
N ILE A 16 7.87 22.12 29.59
CA ILE A 16 8.29 22.02 28.18
C ILE A 16 8.62 20.56 27.80
N ALA A 17 9.27 19.81 28.68
CA ALA A 17 9.55 18.39 28.44
C ALA A 17 8.27 17.53 28.44
N ARG A 18 7.24 17.90 29.21
CA ARG A 18 5.95 17.20 29.25
C ARG A 18 5.04 17.54 28.07
N THR A 19 5.07 18.77 27.54
CA THR A 19 4.31 19.14 26.34
C THR A 19 4.93 18.59 25.06
N GLN A 20 6.24 18.36 25.03
CA GLN A 20 6.92 17.72 23.89
C GLN A 20 6.70 16.19 23.83
N SER A 21 6.29 15.55 24.93
CA SER A 21 6.03 14.11 24.98
C SER A 21 4.63 13.70 24.52
N ASN A 22 3.68 14.64 24.41
CA ASN A 22 2.26 14.37 24.12
C ASN A 22 1.75 15.03 22.83
N SER A 23 2.62 15.66 22.03
CA SER A 23 2.21 16.11 20.70
C SER A 23 1.97 14.89 19.82
N SER A 24 0.70 14.62 19.52
CA SER A 24 0.33 13.60 18.55
C SER A 24 1.10 13.84 17.26
N ILE A 25 1.56 12.76 16.60
CA ILE A 25 2.11 12.84 15.24
C ILE A 25 1.16 13.63 14.33
N VAL A 26 -0.15 13.51 14.59
CA VAL A 26 -1.22 14.24 13.91
C VAL A 26 -1.10 15.76 14.12
N ASP A 27 -0.83 16.24 15.34
CA ASP A 27 -0.66 17.68 15.60
C ASP A 27 0.57 18.24 14.89
N THR A 28 1.64 17.43 14.77
CA THR A 28 2.84 17.81 14.02
C THR A 28 2.57 17.85 12.51
N LEU A 29 1.74 16.93 12.01
CA LEU A 29 1.32 16.85 10.61
C LEU A 29 0.36 17.99 10.23
N VAL A 30 -0.52 18.38 11.15
CA VAL A 30 -1.51 19.47 10.98
C VAL A 30 -0.85 20.85 11.14
N HIS A 31 0.13 21.01 12.04
CA HIS A 31 0.85 22.27 12.24
C HIS A 31 2.13 22.42 11.40
N MET A 32 2.44 21.48 10.50
CA MET A 32 3.47 21.70 9.48
C MET A 32 3.09 22.95 8.68
N LYS A 33 3.75 24.08 8.98
CA LYS A 33 3.79 25.22 8.05
C LYS A 33 4.13 24.64 6.69
N CYS A 34 3.28 24.86 5.69
CA CYS A 34 3.43 24.38 4.31
C CYS A 34 4.65 25.03 3.62
N THR A 35 5.82 24.87 4.22
CA THR A 35 7.09 25.30 3.67
C THR A 35 7.56 24.24 2.69
N LYS A 36 8.24 24.69 1.62
CA LYS A 36 8.79 23.80 0.60
C LYS A 36 9.70 22.72 1.21
N GLN A 37 10.46 23.07 2.25
CA GLN A 37 11.36 22.16 2.95
C GLN A 37 10.60 21.06 3.70
N ALA A 38 9.53 21.42 4.42
CA ALA A 38 8.74 20.46 5.17
C ALA A 38 8.05 19.45 4.23
N ILE A 39 7.46 19.92 3.12
CA ILE A 39 6.80 19.05 2.13
C ILE A 39 7.83 18.12 1.46
N ALA A 40 9.02 18.63 1.12
CA ALA A 40 10.08 17.80 0.55
C ALA A 40 10.61 16.74 1.53
N ALA A 41 10.83 17.10 2.79
CA ALA A 41 11.26 16.16 3.83
C ALA A 41 10.22 15.05 4.05
N PHE A 42 8.94 15.42 4.12
CA PHE A 42 7.83 14.47 4.17
C PHE A 42 7.86 13.54 2.95
N ASN A 43 7.98 14.08 1.74
CA ASN A 43 8.00 13.27 0.52
C ASN A 43 9.19 12.30 0.47
N PHE A 44 10.38 12.72 0.91
CA PHE A 44 11.55 11.85 0.98
C PHE A 44 11.40 10.73 2.00
N SER A 45 10.83 11.02 3.18
CA SER A 45 10.51 9.97 4.16
C SER A 45 9.49 8.98 3.62
N LEU A 46 8.46 9.48 2.93
CA LEU A 46 7.41 8.67 2.33
C LEU A 46 7.96 7.74 1.25
N LEU A 47 8.78 8.26 0.32
CA LEU A 47 9.44 7.45 -0.71
C LEU A 47 10.39 6.41 -0.12
N THR A 48 11.10 6.73 0.96
CA THR A 48 11.95 5.76 1.67
C THR A 48 11.12 4.62 2.25
N VAL A 49 9.97 4.93 2.87
CA VAL A 49 9.03 3.91 3.37
C VAL A 49 8.49 3.06 2.23
N ILE A 50 8.08 3.68 1.12
CA ILE A 50 7.57 2.95 -0.06
C ILE A 50 8.62 1.97 -0.59
N VAL A 51 9.87 2.43 -0.83
CA VAL A 51 10.94 1.55 -1.32
C VAL A 51 11.20 0.40 -0.35
N THR A 52 11.20 0.67 0.95
CA THR A 52 11.39 -0.36 1.98
C THR A 52 10.26 -1.39 1.95
N PHE A 53 9.01 -0.95 1.84
CA PHE A 53 7.86 -1.83 1.78
C PHE A 53 7.82 -2.65 0.49
N LEU A 54 8.19 -2.09 -0.66
CA LEU A 54 8.33 -2.83 -1.91
C LEU A 54 9.41 -3.93 -1.80
N ILE A 55 10.56 -3.61 -1.21
CA ILE A 55 11.64 -4.61 -1.00
C ILE A 55 11.19 -5.70 -0.02
N LEU A 56 10.54 -5.34 1.09
CA LEU A 56 10.01 -6.31 2.06
C LEU A 56 8.95 -7.20 1.44
N SER A 57 7.99 -6.62 0.71
CA SER A 57 6.93 -7.36 0.03
C SER A 57 7.50 -8.30 -1.05
N LEU A 58 8.59 -7.92 -1.72
CA LEU A 58 9.28 -8.76 -2.68
C LEU A 58 10.04 -9.92 -2.03
N GLY A 59 10.65 -9.71 -0.86
CA GLY A 59 11.50 -10.69 -0.18
C GLY A 59 10.79 -11.63 0.79
N LEU A 60 9.63 -11.23 1.31
CA LEU A 60 8.88 -12.01 2.30
C LEU A 60 7.95 -13.04 1.63
N ASP A 61 7.85 -14.20 2.26
CA ASP A 61 7.05 -15.33 1.79
C ASP A 61 5.59 -15.31 2.29
N TYR A 62 5.04 -14.12 2.54
CA TYR A 62 3.73 -13.91 3.18
C TYR A 62 2.76 -13.12 2.30
N TRP A 63 2.52 -13.59 1.08
CA TRP A 63 1.56 -12.98 0.15
C TRP A 63 0.14 -13.50 0.37
N VAL A 64 0.00 -14.81 0.49
CA VAL A 64 -1.28 -15.49 0.77
C VAL A 64 -1.02 -16.72 1.61
N TYR A 65 -1.98 -17.00 2.46
CA TYR A 65 -2.10 -18.18 3.29
C TYR A 65 -3.23 -19.01 2.71
N THR A 66 -2.98 -20.28 2.46
CA THR A 66 -3.97 -21.20 1.91
C THR A 66 -4.04 -22.43 2.80
N ILE A 67 -5.26 -22.87 3.10
CA ILE A 67 -5.53 -24.09 3.86
C ILE A 67 -6.06 -25.10 2.87
N GLU A 68 -5.38 -26.25 2.78
CA GLU A 68 -5.73 -27.32 1.84
C GLU A 68 -5.80 -28.67 2.58
N PRO A 69 -6.81 -29.51 2.28
CA PRO A 69 -6.85 -30.89 2.75
C PRO A 69 -5.86 -31.74 1.94
N ARG A 70 -5.16 -32.64 2.62
CA ARG A 70 -4.28 -33.63 2.02
C ARG A 70 -4.66 -35.01 2.49
N THR A 71 -4.88 -35.92 1.54
CA THR A 71 -5.10 -37.33 1.84
C THR A 71 -3.80 -37.97 2.33
N VAL A 72 -3.91 -38.70 3.43
CA VAL A 72 -2.82 -39.48 4.00
C VAL A 72 -3.13 -40.96 3.80
N ASN A 73 -2.10 -41.79 3.67
CA ASN A 73 -2.23 -43.24 3.47
C ASN A 73 -2.62 -43.97 4.78
N ILE A 74 -3.56 -43.40 5.53
CA ILE A 74 -4.17 -43.94 6.73
C ILE A 74 -5.67 -43.96 6.45
N THR A 75 -6.29 -45.11 6.64
CA THR A 75 -7.73 -45.26 6.48
C THR A 75 -8.43 -45.11 7.81
N ASP A 76 -9.57 -44.44 7.81
CA ASP A 76 -10.51 -44.37 8.94
C ASP A 76 -11.16 -45.75 9.19
N ASP A 77 -11.93 -45.87 10.27
CA ASP A 77 -12.69 -47.06 10.67
C ASP A 77 -13.64 -47.56 9.57
N PHE A 78 -14.01 -46.69 8.62
CA PHE A 78 -14.84 -47.00 7.45
C PHE A 78 -14.05 -47.43 6.21
N GLY A 79 -12.71 -47.41 6.25
CA GLY A 79 -11.84 -47.77 5.13
C GLY A 79 -11.51 -46.61 4.18
N ASP A 80 -12.00 -45.40 4.45
CA ASP A 80 -11.73 -44.20 3.66
C ASP A 80 -10.42 -43.52 4.08
N TYR A 81 -9.69 -42.94 3.13
CA TYR A 81 -8.44 -42.23 3.44
C TYR A 81 -8.71 -40.98 4.29
N MET A 82 -7.97 -40.84 5.39
CA MET A 82 -8.04 -39.66 6.25
C MET A 82 -7.44 -38.44 5.55
N GLU A 83 -8.10 -37.30 5.71
CA GLU A 83 -7.64 -36.00 5.22
C GLU A 83 -7.11 -35.15 6.37
N PHE A 84 -5.91 -34.58 6.20
CA PHE A 84 -5.32 -33.64 7.14
C PHE A 84 -5.26 -32.25 6.53
N LEU A 85 -5.55 -31.22 7.34
CA LEU A 85 -5.45 -29.83 6.91
C LEU A 85 -4.00 -29.34 7.05
N GLN A 86 -3.50 -28.68 6.01
CA GLN A 86 -2.19 -28.06 6.00
C GLN A 86 -2.31 -26.59 5.60
N ILE A 87 -1.58 -25.72 6.30
CA ILE A 87 -1.42 -24.33 5.91
C ILE A 87 -0.21 -24.21 5.00
N TYR A 88 -0.36 -23.44 3.93
CA TYR A 88 0.70 -23.03 3.05
C TYR A 88 0.87 -21.51 3.13
N HIS A 89 2.11 -21.06 3.12
CA HIS A 89 2.50 -19.66 3.00
C HIS A 89 3.20 -19.47 1.66
N LEU A 90 2.69 -18.55 0.86
CA LEU A 90 3.18 -18.31 -0.48
C LEU A 90 3.97 -17.01 -0.53
N GLY A 91 5.19 -17.08 -1.08
CA GLY A 91 5.97 -15.95 -1.56
C GLY A 91 6.20 -16.02 -3.06
N TYR A 92 6.89 -15.00 -3.60
CA TYR A 92 7.37 -15.07 -4.97
C TYR A 92 8.45 -16.15 -5.18
N TRP A 93 9.27 -16.37 -4.15
CA TRP A 93 10.46 -17.21 -4.27
C TRP A 93 10.23 -18.62 -3.76
N ARG A 94 9.40 -18.77 -2.73
CA ARG A 94 9.20 -20.02 -2.00
C ARG A 94 7.74 -20.24 -1.65
N ILE A 95 7.36 -21.51 -1.56
CA ILE A 95 6.14 -21.95 -0.91
C ILE A 95 6.56 -22.75 0.31
N CYS A 96 6.04 -22.41 1.46
CA CYS A 96 6.29 -23.13 2.70
C CYS A 96 5.00 -23.76 3.21
N ARG A 97 5.12 -24.91 3.86
CA ARG A 97 4.00 -25.69 4.38
C ARG A 97 4.21 -25.99 5.86
N GLU A 98 3.13 -25.89 6.61
CA GLU A 98 3.03 -26.24 8.03
C GLU A 98 1.77 -27.08 8.28
N SER A 99 1.84 -28.00 9.23
CA SER A 99 0.66 -28.74 9.68
C SER A 99 -0.30 -27.79 10.41
N PHE A 100 -1.57 -27.78 10.02
CA PHE A 100 -2.59 -27.02 10.73
C PHE A 100 -3.35 -27.93 11.69
N MET A 101 -3.52 -27.47 12.93
CA MET A 101 -4.34 -28.13 13.94
C MET A 101 -5.56 -27.26 14.16
N ASP A 102 -6.75 -27.76 13.80
CA ASP A 102 -7.99 -27.06 14.11
C ASP A 102 -8.25 -27.19 15.63
N ALA A 103 -8.48 -26.06 16.30
CA ALA A 103 -8.58 -26.03 17.76
C ALA A 103 -9.93 -26.56 18.28
N ASP A 104 -10.94 -26.60 17.40
CA ASP A 104 -12.31 -27.00 17.73
C ASP A 104 -12.58 -28.49 17.45
N GLU A 105 -11.68 -29.19 16.77
CA GLU A 105 -11.81 -30.62 16.46
C GLU A 105 -11.06 -31.46 17.50
N ASN A 106 -11.79 -32.31 18.24
CA ASN A 106 -11.17 -33.25 19.18
C ASN A 106 -10.30 -34.24 18.41
N MET A 107 -8.99 -34.04 18.49
CA MET A 107 -7.99 -34.88 17.86
C MET A 107 -8.13 -36.34 18.28
N THR A 108 -8.20 -37.24 17.30
CA THR A 108 -8.03 -38.67 17.55
C THR A 108 -6.57 -38.96 17.92
N LYS A 109 -6.35 -39.97 18.78
CA LYS A 109 -4.99 -40.38 19.19
C LYS A 109 -4.09 -40.71 18.00
N VAL A 110 -4.68 -41.24 16.92
CA VAL A 110 -4.00 -41.61 15.67
C VAL A 110 -3.47 -40.38 14.94
N GLN A 111 -4.26 -39.31 14.84
CA GLN A 111 -3.81 -38.07 14.21
C GLN A 111 -2.68 -37.40 15.01
N LEU A 112 -2.71 -37.49 16.35
CA LEU A 112 -1.67 -36.90 17.22
C LEU A 112 -0.35 -37.67 17.10
N GLU A 113 -0.42 -39.00 17.03
CA GLU A 113 0.74 -39.87 16.84
C GLU A 113 1.35 -39.66 15.44
N TYR A 114 0.52 -39.54 14.40
CA TYR A 114 0.99 -39.24 13.04
C TYR A 114 1.72 -37.90 12.93
N LEU A 115 1.15 -36.82 13.50
CA LEU A 115 1.78 -35.50 13.53
C LEU A 115 3.14 -35.52 14.25
N SER A 116 3.27 -36.35 15.30
CA SER A 116 4.49 -36.48 16.08
C SER A 116 5.60 -37.27 15.36
N HIS A 117 5.24 -38.23 14.50
CA HIS A 117 6.17 -39.18 13.90
C HIS A 117 6.51 -38.88 12.43
N ASP A 118 5.61 -38.26 11.66
CA ASP A 118 5.82 -38.01 10.24
C ASP A 118 6.70 -36.78 9.99
N THR A 119 7.81 -36.96 9.28
CA THR A 119 8.64 -35.84 8.82
C THR A 119 7.92 -34.92 7.83
N SER A 120 6.83 -35.36 7.19
CA SER A 120 6.02 -34.52 6.31
C SER A 120 5.10 -33.55 7.07
N SER A 121 4.93 -33.69 8.39
CA SER A 121 4.26 -32.70 9.25
C SER A 121 5.17 -31.53 9.60
N LYS A 122 6.49 -31.70 9.44
CA LYS A 122 7.48 -30.66 9.72
C LYS A 122 7.43 -29.56 8.68
N TYR A 123 7.71 -28.33 9.14
CA TYR A 123 7.85 -27.15 8.30
C TYR A 123 8.78 -27.44 7.12
N SER A 124 8.25 -27.33 5.90
CA SER A 124 8.98 -27.64 4.67
C SER A 124 8.75 -26.54 3.65
N CYS A 125 9.81 -26.13 2.95
CA CYS A 125 9.76 -25.08 1.93
C CYS A 125 10.34 -25.57 0.62
N LEU A 126 9.69 -25.16 -0.48
CA LEU A 126 10.09 -25.43 -1.85
C LEU A 126 10.31 -24.12 -2.60
N PHE A 127 11.40 -24.02 -3.37
CA PHE A 127 11.69 -22.85 -4.19
C PHE A 127 10.93 -22.90 -5.51
N VAL A 128 10.11 -21.88 -5.78
CA VAL A 128 9.24 -21.79 -6.98
C VAL A 128 10.08 -21.68 -8.26
N MET A 129 11.09 -20.81 -8.27
CA MET A 129 11.95 -20.56 -9.43
C MET A 129 12.97 -21.68 -9.71
N GLY A 130 13.18 -22.60 -8.76
CA GLY A 130 14.12 -23.72 -8.90
C GLY A 130 13.47 -25.01 -9.42
N VAL A 131 12.15 -25.03 -9.54
CA VAL A 131 11.39 -26.21 -9.94
C VAL A 131 11.10 -26.14 -11.44
N ALA A 132 11.72 -27.03 -12.21
CA ALA A 132 11.58 -27.06 -13.67
C ALA A 132 10.19 -27.49 -14.15
N ASN A 133 9.42 -28.21 -13.32
CA ASN A 133 8.13 -28.81 -13.70
C ASN A 133 7.01 -28.33 -12.76
N ALA A 134 5.96 -27.72 -13.31
CA ALA A 134 4.77 -27.30 -12.57
C ALA A 134 4.13 -28.45 -11.77
N ASP A 135 4.26 -29.69 -12.24
CA ASP A 135 3.73 -30.90 -11.60
C ASP A 135 4.30 -31.13 -10.19
N VAL A 136 5.58 -30.78 -9.97
CA VAL A 136 6.21 -30.91 -8.65
C VAL A 136 5.59 -29.91 -7.67
N LEU A 137 5.28 -28.71 -8.15
CA LEU A 137 4.67 -27.66 -7.33
C LEU A 137 3.23 -28.02 -6.95
N ILE A 138 2.47 -28.55 -7.90
CA ILE A 138 1.09 -29.04 -7.69
C ILE A 138 1.10 -30.27 -6.76
N SER A 139 2.10 -31.14 -6.86
CA SER A 139 2.26 -32.27 -5.94
C SER A 139 2.62 -31.84 -4.51
N PHE A 140 3.25 -30.67 -4.35
CA PHE A 140 3.58 -30.11 -3.05
C PHE A 140 2.37 -29.46 -2.38
N GLY A 141 1.57 -28.71 -3.15
CA GLY A 141 0.28 -28.16 -2.74
C GLY A 141 -0.56 -27.86 -4.00
N VAL A 142 -1.80 -28.33 -4.03
CA VAL A 142 -2.57 -28.36 -5.28
C VAL A 142 -2.98 -26.94 -5.68
N THR A 143 -3.58 -26.20 -4.75
CA THR A 143 -4.04 -24.82 -5.01
C THR A 143 -2.86 -23.85 -4.92
N SER A 144 -2.03 -24.02 -3.90
CA SER A 144 -0.87 -23.19 -3.62
C SER A 144 0.15 -23.25 -4.76
N GLY A 145 0.39 -24.44 -5.31
CA GLY A 145 1.29 -24.60 -6.43
C GLY A 145 0.75 -24.00 -7.72
N ALA A 146 -0.56 -24.11 -7.96
CA ALA A 146 -1.20 -23.47 -9.11
C ALA A 146 -1.11 -21.93 -9.05
N ILE A 147 -1.36 -21.35 -7.88
CA ILE A 147 -1.22 -19.91 -7.63
C ILE A 147 0.23 -19.48 -7.88
N ALA A 148 1.20 -20.14 -7.24
CA ALA A 148 2.62 -19.79 -7.35
C ALA A 148 3.16 -19.86 -8.79
N ASN A 149 2.73 -20.85 -9.57
CA ASN A 149 3.12 -20.99 -10.98
C ASN A 149 2.69 -19.78 -11.83
N ARG A 150 1.60 -19.10 -11.44
CA ARG A 150 1.08 -17.91 -12.15
C ARG A 150 1.62 -16.58 -11.58
N MET A 151 2.43 -16.60 -10.52
CA MET A 151 2.96 -15.37 -9.90
C MET A 151 4.12 -14.71 -10.67
N LEU A 152 4.66 -15.34 -11.73
CA LEU A 152 5.81 -14.80 -12.48
C LEU A 152 5.54 -13.42 -13.10
N LEU A 153 4.36 -13.21 -13.68
CA LEU A 153 4.00 -11.91 -14.27
C LEU A 153 3.94 -10.82 -13.20
N MET A 154 3.37 -11.14 -12.04
CA MET A 154 3.29 -10.23 -10.90
C MET A 154 4.69 -9.89 -10.38
N LEU A 155 5.58 -10.89 -10.27
CA LEU A 155 6.97 -10.68 -9.90
C LEU A 155 7.66 -9.70 -10.84
N ALA A 156 7.50 -9.87 -12.15
CA ALA A 156 8.06 -8.96 -13.15
C ALA A 156 7.50 -7.53 -13.01
N LEU A 157 6.19 -7.37 -12.86
CA LEU A 157 5.55 -6.05 -12.67
C LEU A 157 6.02 -5.38 -11.37
N HIS A 158 6.19 -6.14 -10.30
CA HIS A 158 6.69 -5.63 -9.02
C HIS A 158 8.14 -5.17 -9.13
N PHE A 159 9.01 -5.95 -9.79
CA PHE A 159 10.40 -5.54 -10.07
C PHE A 159 10.47 -4.27 -10.91
N ILE A 160 9.65 -4.17 -11.97
CA ILE A 160 9.57 -2.96 -12.80
C ILE A 160 9.13 -1.76 -11.96
N ALA A 161 8.09 -1.91 -11.13
CA ALA A 161 7.63 -0.86 -10.24
C ALA A 161 8.69 -0.42 -9.23
N LEU A 162 9.44 -1.35 -8.64
CA LEU A 162 10.53 -1.05 -7.73
C LEU A 162 11.64 -0.25 -8.44
N LEU A 163 12.03 -0.66 -9.65
CA LEU A 163 13.04 0.05 -10.44
C LEU A 163 12.57 1.46 -10.80
N LEU A 164 11.34 1.60 -11.29
CA LEU A 164 10.76 2.91 -11.61
C LEU A 164 10.68 3.80 -10.36
N THR A 165 10.27 3.27 -9.22
CA THR A 165 10.21 4.03 -7.96
C THR A 165 11.59 4.48 -7.51
N PHE A 166 12.61 3.63 -7.64
CA PHE A 166 13.99 4.00 -7.30
C PHE A 166 14.54 5.10 -8.22
N VAL A 167 14.33 4.97 -9.53
CA VAL A 167 14.72 5.99 -10.52
C VAL A 167 13.96 7.29 -10.29
N GLY A 168 12.65 7.22 -10.04
CA GLY A 168 11.79 8.35 -9.71
C GLY A 168 12.30 9.09 -8.47
N PHE A 169 12.63 8.37 -7.41
CA PHE A 169 13.18 8.96 -6.18
C PHE A 169 14.48 9.74 -6.44
N GLY A 170 15.38 9.22 -7.29
CA GLY A 170 16.56 9.95 -7.74
C GLY A 170 16.22 11.26 -8.46
N PHE A 171 15.22 11.26 -9.33
CA PHE A 171 14.73 12.47 -9.98
C PHE A 171 14.06 13.44 -9.00
N THR A 172 13.36 12.95 -7.97
CA THR A 172 12.74 13.79 -6.94
C THR A 172 13.80 14.57 -6.16
N ILE A 173 14.88 13.91 -5.74
CA ILE A 173 16.00 14.56 -5.03
C ILE A 173 16.66 15.62 -5.94
N ASN A 174 16.96 15.26 -7.18
CA ASN A 174 17.57 16.17 -8.15
C ASN A 174 16.65 17.36 -8.48
N GLY A 175 15.34 17.12 -8.64
CA GLY A 175 14.33 18.13 -8.89
C GLY A 175 14.20 19.12 -7.74
N TYR A 176 14.28 18.64 -6.49
CA TYR A 176 14.29 19.49 -5.31
C TYR A 176 15.56 20.35 -5.22
N LEU A 177 16.75 19.75 -5.36
CA LEU A 177 18.03 20.46 -5.24
C LEU A 177 18.22 21.51 -6.33
N LYS A 178 17.88 21.18 -7.59
CA LYS A 178 18.08 22.08 -8.73
C LYS A 178 16.88 22.98 -9.02
N SER A 179 15.77 22.84 -8.27
CA SER A 179 14.49 23.53 -8.51
C SER A 179 14.08 23.54 -10.00
N ASN A 180 14.22 22.39 -10.66
CA ASN A 180 14.08 22.24 -12.10
C ASN A 180 12.81 21.44 -12.46
N LYS A 181 12.44 21.44 -13.75
CA LYS A 181 11.35 20.64 -14.37
C LYS A 181 11.49 19.13 -14.14
N GLN A 182 12.62 18.65 -13.63
CA GLN A 182 12.87 17.25 -13.26
C GLN A 182 11.86 16.72 -12.22
N SER A 183 11.27 17.60 -11.39
CA SER A 183 10.21 17.21 -10.46
C SER A 183 8.94 16.71 -11.16
N ILE A 184 8.63 17.18 -12.37
CA ILE A 184 7.50 16.67 -13.15
C ILE A 184 7.83 15.28 -13.71
N PHE A 185 9.05 15.10 -14.22
CA PHE A 185 9.50 13.80 -14.71
C PHE A 185 9.47 12.74 -13.60
N ALA A 186 9.89 13.09 -12.38
CA ALA A 186 9.76 12.22 -11.20
C ALA A 186 8.30 11.80 -10.97
N ALA A 187 7.37 12.76 -10.96
CA ALA A 187 5.95 12.48 -10.76
C ALA A 187 5.37 11.56 -11.85
N VAL A 188 5.75 11.75 -13.12
CA VAL A 188 5.32 10.87 -14.22
C VAL A 188 5.84 9.44 -14.03
N ILE A 189 7.10 9.29 -13.63
CA ILE A 189 7.70 7.98 -13.35
C ILE A 189 7.00 7.29 -12.17
N HIS A 190 6.70 8.02 -11.10
CA HIS A 190 5.96 7.49 -9.95
C HIS A 190 4.52 7.12 -10.29
N ILE A 191 3.84 7.87 -11.17
CA ILE A 191 2.52 7.49 -11.69
C ILE A 191 2.63 6.16 -12.46
N ALA A 192 3.62 6.02 -13.34
CA ALA A 192 3.85 4.78 -14.08
C ALA A 192 4.12 3.59 -13.15
N ALA A 193 4.96 3.78 -12.13
CA ALA A 193 5.19 2.78 -11.08
C ALA A 193 3.90 2.40 -10.35
N GLY A 194 3.04 3.38 -10.01
CA GLY A 194 1.75 3.13 -9.39
C GLY A 194 0.80 2.31 -10.26
N ILE A 195 0.81 2.53 -11.58
CA ILE A 195 0.04 1.70 -12.52
C ILE A 195 0.57 0.27 -12.52
N CYS A 196 1.89 0.06 -12.58
CA CYS A 196 2.48 -1.27 -12.50
C CYS A 196 2.09 -2.00 -11.21
N ILE A 197 2.13 -1.31 -10.06
CA ILE A 197 1.70 -1.87 -8.77
C ILE A 197 0.22 -2.23 -8.80
N SER A 198 -0.64 -1.35 -9.34
CA SER A 198 -2.08 -1.61 -9.43
C SER A 198 -2.39 -2.85 -10.27
N VAL A 199 -1.76 -3.00 -11.44
CA VAL A 199 -1.91 -4.19 -12.29
C VAL A 199 -1.37 -5.43 -11.58
N CYS A 200 -0.24 -5.33 -10.86
CA CYS A 200 0.32 -6.41 -10.08
C CYS A 200 -0.66 -6.91 -9.00
N ILE A 201 -1.26 -6.00 -8.23
CA ILE A 201 -2.24 -6.33 -7.18
C ILE A 201 -3.49 -6.97 -7.80
N MET A 202 -4.03 -6.38 -8.87
CA MET A 202 -5.21 -6.93 -9.54
C MET A 202 -4.96 -8.34 -10.08
N GLN A 203 -3.83 -8.55 -10.76
CA GLN A 203 -3.48 -9.87 -11.28
C GLN A 203 -3.34 -10.91 -10.16
N PHE A 204 -2.78 -10.53 -9.01
CA PHE A 204 -2.66 -11.43 -7.87
C PHE A 204 -4.04 -11.83 -7.31
N VAL A 205 -4.91 -10.84 -7.07
CA VAL A 205 -6.27 -11.09 -6.59
C VAL A 205 -7.02 -11.99 -7.58
N CYS A 206 -6.97 -11.71 -8.88
CA CYS A 206 -7.60 -12.56 -9.89
C CYS A 206 -7.08 -14.00 -9.87
N VAL A 207 -5.76 -14.21 -9.76
CA VAL A 207 -5.19 -15.56 -9.71
C VAL A 207 -5.63 -16.32 -8.45
N VAL A 208 -5.65 -15.66 -7.30
CA VAL A 208 -6.11 -16.29 -6.04
C VAL A 208 -7.59 -16.63 -6.12
N GLU A 209 -8.42 -15.70 -6.58
CA GLU A 209 -9.87 -15.90 -6.71
C GLU A 209 -10.22 -16.96 -7.77
N ASP A 210 -9.54 -17.00 -8.91
CA ASP A 210 -9.77 -18.01 -9.94
C ASP A 210 -9.48 -19.43 -9.42
N GLU A 211 -8.39 -19.60 -8.68
CA GLU A 211 -8.02 -20.91 -8.11
C GLU A 211 -8.88 -21.30 -6.91
N MET A 212 -9.31 -20.34 -6.09
CA MET A 212 -10.15 -20.60 -4.92
C MET A 212 -11.62 -20.77 -5.28
N SER A 213 -12.17 -19.97 -6.20
CA SER A 213 -13.58 -20.06 -6.60
C SER A 213 -13.96 -21.41 -7.22
N ALA A 214 -12.99 -22.09 -7.85
CA ALA A 214 -13.16 -23.45 -8.34
C ALA A 214 -13.28 -24.50 -7.22
N ARG A 215 -12.74 -24.22 -6.03
CA ARG A 215 -12.52 -25.19 -4.95
C ARG A 215 -13.32 -24.92 -3.67
N VAL A 216 -13.81 -23.70 -3.49
CA VAL A 216 -14.58 -23.26 -2.30
C VAL A 216 -16.07 -23.62 -2.39
N LYS A 217 -16.50 -24.33 -3.43
CA LYS A 217 -17.90 -24.75 -3.59
C LYS A 217 -18.28 -25.74 -2.47
N PRO A 218 -19.51 -25.63 -1.91
CA PRO A 218 -20.02 -26.62 -0.95
C PRO A 218 -19.96 -28.00 -1.58
N THR A 219 -19.66 -29.03 -0.78
CA THR A 219 -19.75 -30.41 -1.25
C THR A 219 -21.19 -30.73 -1.64
N ALA A 220 -21.40 -31.80 -2.41
CA ALA A 220 -22.74 -32.25 -2.78
C ALA A 220 -23.63 -32.56 -1.54
N GLU A 221 -23.01 -32.73 -0.39
CA GLU A 221 -23.61 -33.00 0.92
C GLU A 221 -23.90 -31.72 1.72
N GLY A 222 -23.54 -30.54 1.19
CA GLY A 222 -23.82 -29.24 1.81
C GLY A 222 -22.81 -28.79 2.86
N GLU A 223 -21.72 -29.54 3.06
CA GLU A 223 -20.66 -29.15 3.99
C GLU A 223 -19.85 -27.96 3.46
N PRO A 224 -19.37 -27.06 4.35
CA PRO A 224 -18.50 -25.98 3.95
C PRO A 224 -17.20 -26.54 3.36
N SER A 225 -16.70 -25.90 2.31
CA SER A 225 -15.41 -26.26 1.71
C SER A 225 -14.29 -26.24 2.76
N LYS A 226 -13.49 -27.31 2.77
CA LYS A 226 -12.27 -27.42 3.59
C LYS A 226 -11.16 -26.46 3.13
N TYR A 227 -11.22 -25.97 1.89
CA TYR A 227 -10.30 -24.95 1.38
C TYR A 227 -10.63 -23.56 1.93
N LYS A 228 -9.61 -22.89 2.48
CA LYS A 228 -9.69 -21.50 2.97
C LYS A 228 -8.48 -20.69 2.48
N SER A 229 -8.64 -19.38 2.29
CA SER A 229 -7.55 -18.49 1.87
C SER A 229 -7.58 -17.15 2.59
N TYR A 230 -6.40 -16.66 2.99
CA TYR A 230 -6.23 -15.37 3.65
C TYR A 230 -5.07 -14.59 3.04
N TYR A 231 -5.25 -13.29 2.82
CA TYR A 231 -4.17 -12.43 2.33
C TYR A 231 -3.14 -12.15 3.43
N GLY A 232 -1.85 -12.17 3.06
CA GLY A 232 -0.75 -11.98 3.99
C GLY A 232 -0.24 -10.54 4.07
N ILE A 233 0.70 -10.30 5.00
CA ILE A 233 1.24 -8.96 5.24
C ILE A 233 1.94 -8.37 4.01
N SER A 234 2.59 -9.19 3.19
CA SER A 234 3.31 -8.73 1.99
C SER A 234 2.36 -8.14 0.96
N PHE A 235 1.15 -8.71 0.84
CA PHE A 235 0.08 -8.17 0.01
C PHE A 235 -0.42 -6.81 0.52
N PHE A 236 -0.62 -6.67 1.83
CA PHE A 236 -1.04 -5.39 2.41
C PHE A 236 0.04 -4.31 2.31
N LEU A 237 1.33 -4.68 2.40
CA LEU A 237 2.44 -3.76 2.21
C LEU A 237 2.47 -3.17 0.79
N ILE A 238 2.32 -4.01 -0.25
CA ILE A 238 2.28 -3.52 -1.63
C ILE A 238 1.02 -2.69 -1.92
N ALA A 239 -0.13 -3.08 -1.37
CA ALA A 239 -1.36 -2.30 -1.49
C ALA A 239 -1.24 -0.93 -0.82
N THR A 240 -0.57 -0.87 0.33
CA THR A 240 -0.26 0.39 1.02
C THR A 240 0.71 1.23 0.18
N CYS A 241 1.74 0.63 -0.43
CA CYS A 241 2.66 1.33 -1.33
C CYS A 241 1.95 2.05 -2.46
N PHE A 242 0.94 1.42 -3.07
CA PHE A 242 0.14 2.06 -4.12
C PHE A 242 -0.45 3.38 -3.65
N VAL A 243 -1.12 3.39 -2.48
CA VAL A 243 -1.75 4.60 -1.92
C VAL A 243 -0.69 5.65 -1.56
N LEU A 244 0.38 5.25 -0.88
CA LEU A 244 1.46 6.15 -0.48
C LEU A 244 2.15 6.78 -1.71
N LEU A 245 2.30 6.03 -2.79
CA LEU A 245 2.89 6.53 -4.03
C LEU A 245 2.00 7.60 -4.70
N GLN A 246 0.68 7.48 -4.64
CA GLN A 246 -0.23 8.54 -5.08
C GLN A 246 -0.14 9.81 -4.20
N ILE A 247 0.03 9.64 -2.88
CA ILE A 247 0.24 10.79 -1.99
C ILE A 247 1.58 11.48 -2.30
N SER A 248 2.62 10.69 -2.61
CA SER A 248 3.93 11.18 -2.99
C SER A 248 3.88 11.98 -4.30
N THR A 249 3.20 11.49 -5.33
CA THR A 249 3.08 12.22 -6.62
C THR A 249 2.37 13.56 -6.45
N LEU A 250 1.37 13.65 -5.58
CA LEU A 250 0.70 14.91 -5.23
C LEU A 250 1.66 15.87 -4.50
N ALA A 251 2.48 15.36 -3.59
CA ALA A 251 3.49 16.17 -2.91
C ALA A 251 4.53 16.72 -3.90
N GLU A 252 4.97 15.92 -4.87
CA GLU A 252 5.91 16.33 -5.92
C GLU A 252 5.32 17.43 -6.81
N LEU A 253 4.07 17.27 -7.23
CA LEU A 253 3.37 18.30 -7.99
C LEU A 253 3.25 19.61 -7.18
N LYS A 254 2.96 19.52 -5.89
CA LYS A 254 2.90 20.69 -5.00
C LYS A 254 4.26 21.37 -4.85
N ILE A 255 5.35 20.60 -4.71
CA ILE A 255 6.72 21.12 -4.67
C ILE A 255 7.06 21.87 -5.96
N PHE A 256 6.63 21.33 -7.11
CA PHE A 256 6.82 21.98 -8.41
C PHE A 256 6.02 23.27 -8.58
N LEU A 257 4.78 23.33 -8.07
CA LEU A 257 3.90 24.50 -8.21
C LEU A 257 4.20 25.64 -7.22
N LEU A 258 4.82 25.35 -6.07
CA LEU A 258 5.12 26.35 -5.04
C LEU A 258 5.90 27.59 -5.55
N PRO A 259 6.93 27.47 -6.41
CA PRO A 259 7.61 28.61 -7.00
C PRO A 259 6.74 29.48 -7.93
N TYR A 260 5.67 28.93 -8.49
CA TYR A 260 4.79 29.59 -9.46
C TYR A 260 3.51 30.16 -8.83
N SER A 261 3.53 30.44 -7.52
CA SER A 261 2.36 30.93 -6.79
C SER A 261 2.02 32.40 -7.07
N SER A 262 2.85 33.12 -7.84
CA SER A 262 2.58 34.48 -8.29
C SER A 262 1.64 34.47 -9.50
N THR A 263 0.61 35.32 -9.50
CA THR A 263 -0.45 35.38 -10.52
C THR A 263 0.09 35.56 -11.95
N ASN A 264 1.24 36.22 -12.09
CA ASN A 264 1.91 36.42 -13.38
C ASN A 264 2.58 35.15 -13.93
N ASP A 265 3.02 34.25 -13.05
CA ASP A 265 3.67 33.00 -13.43
C ASP A 265 2.66 31.89 -13.71
N THR A 266 1.51 31.91 -13.01
CA THR A 266 0.38 31.00 -13.27
C THR A 266 -0.22 31.22 -14.67
N LEU A 267 -0.16 32.46 -15.17
CA LEU A 267 -0.59 32.85 -16.52
C LEU A 267 0.29 32.25 -17.64
N VAL A 268 1.53 31.86 -17.34
CA VAL A 268 2.47 31.24 -18.29
C VAL A 268 2.27 29.72 -18.37
N ILE A 269 1.81 29.11 -17.28
CA ILE A 269 1.65 27.65 -17.18
C ILE A 269 0.28 27.16 -17.66
N VAL A 270 -0.80 27.92 -17.41
CA VAL A 270 -2.16 27.51 -17.76
C VAL A 270 -2.57 28.13 -19.10
N PRO A 271 -2.66 27.34 -20.19
CA PRO A 271 -3.09 27.84 -21.49
C PRO A 271 -4.52 28.40 -21.36
N GLY A 272 -4.73 29.66 -21.75
CA GLY A 272 -6.06 30.29 -21.77
C GLY A 272 -6.49 31.00 -20.48
N LEU A 273 -5.75 30.91 -19.37
CA LEU A 273 -6.06 31.63 -18.13
C LEU A 273 -6.01 33.15 -18.34
N LYS A 274 -5.04 33.63 -19.13
CA LYS A 274 -4.89 35.04 -19.53
C LYS A 274 -6.13 35.60 -20.22
N ARG A 275 -6.75 34.78 -21.09
CA ARG A 275 -7.95 35.15 -21.84
C ARG A 275 -9.16 35.29 -20.91
N ARG A 276 -9.32 34.37 -19.96
CA ARG A 276 -10.41 34.43 -18.97
C ARG A 276 -10.24 35.60 -17.99
N LEU A 277 -9.02 35.88 -17.51
CA LEU A 277 -8.73 37.01 -16.63
C LEU A 277 -9.02 38.36 -17.31
N MET A 278 -8.60 38.53 -18.57
CA MET A 278 -8.92 39.74 -19.34
C MET A 278 -10.41 39.89 -19.62
N THR A 279 -11.15 38.79 -19.77
CA THR A 279 -12.61 38.81 -19.97
C THR A 279 -13.33 39.19 -18.68
N SER A 280 -12.85 38.71 -17.52
CA SER A 280 -13.37 39.07 -16.19
C SER A 280 -13.08 40.52 -15.81
N ILE A 281 -11.89 41.04 -16.12
CA ILE A 281 -11.52 42.45 -15.85
C ILE A 281 -12.35 43.41 -16.72
N ARG A 282 -12.77 42.97 -17.92
CA ARG A 282 -13.63 43.76 -18.81
C ARG A 282 -15.08 43.88 -18.36
N GLN A 283 -15.52 43.12 -17.36
CA GLN A 283 -16.83 43.30 -16.74
C GLN A 283 -16.64 43.95 -15.36
N PRO A 284 -16.58 45.29 -15.26
CA PRO A 284 -16.89 45.91 -13.98
C PRO A 284 -18.36 45.61 -13.69
N ALA A 285 -18.63 44.83 -12.65
CA ALA A 285 -19.98 44.78 -12.09
C ALA A 285 -20.37 46.20 -11.68
N PRO A 286 -21.47 46.78 -12.19
CA PRO A 286 -21.97 48.03 -11.64
C PRO A 286 -22.60 47.70 -10.29
N LEU A 287 -21.86 47.92 -9.21
CA LEU A 287 -22.39 47.88 -7.85
C LEU A 287 -22.97 49.27 -7.56
N PHE A 288 -24.29 49.33 -7.38
CA PHE A 288 -25.10 50.47 -6.95
C PHE A 288 -25.33 51.63 -7.94
N TYR A 289 -26.50 51.59 -8.58
CA TYR A 289 -27.19 52.79 -9.07
C TYR A 289 -28.05 53.32 -7.91
N ILE A 290 -27.67 54.45 -7.32
CA ILE A 290 -28.53 55.23 -6.42
C ILE A 290 -29.16 56.32 -7.28
N PRO A 291 -30.48 56.35 -7.50
CA PRO A 291 -31.12 57.46 -8.20
C PRO A 291 -31.07 58.70 -7.29
N GLN A 292 -30.47 59.78 -7.77
CA GLN A 292 -30.75 61.12 -7.26
C GLN A 292 -31.98 61.62 -7.99
N ASP A 293 -33.13 61.66 -7.31
CA ASP A 293 -34.25 62.47 -7.77
C ASP A 293 -34.06 63.91 -7.28
N VAL A 294 -33.99 64.78 -8.27
CA VAL A 294 -33.75 66.21 -8.22
C VAL A 294 -35.03 66.92 -7.83
N ASP A 295 -34.91 67.89 -6.92
CA ASP A 295 -35.95 68.87 -6.59
C ASP A 295 -36.58 69.47 -7.85
N SER A 296 -37.88 69.25 -8.05
CA SER A 296 -38.70 70.05 -8.96
C SER A 296 -39.64 70.94 -8.15
N THR A 297 -39.10 72.08 -7.71
CA THR A 297 -39.91 73.26 -7.41
C THR A 297 -40.32 73.94 -8.73
N GLY A 298 -41.60 74.27 -8.86
CA GLY A 298 -42.04 75.41 -9.69
C GLY A 298 -43.02 75.14 -10.83
N ALA A 299 -44.31 75.28 -10.47
CA ALA A 299 -45.31 76.11 -11.14
C ALA A 299 -45.76 75.80 -12.59
N ILE A 300 -47.02 75.33 -12.67
CA ILE A 300 -48.11 76.13 -13.28
C ILE A 300 -49.17 76.33 -12.18
#